data_AF-A0A8T6H4Z1-F1
#
_entry.id   AF-A0A8T6H4Z1-F1
#
_cell.length_a   1.000
_cell.length_b   1.000
_cell.length_c   1.000
_cell.angle_alpha   90.00
_cell.angle_beta   90.00
_cell.angle_gamma   90.00
#
_symmetry.space_group_name_H-M   'P 1'
#
loop_
_entity.id
_entity.type
_entity.pdbx_description
1 polymer ?
#
loop_
_entity_poly.entity_id
_entity_poly.type
_entity_poly.pdbx_seq_one_letter_code
_entity_poly.pdbx_strand_id
1 'polypeptide(L)'
;MASSDTLNTFGAILSHAVELEAQLSAWYARIGEADKAKAADKRRAKLERVRRENVVEITLEPIEGLSADDYALDLSGGSPAAQTAAAQVAARFYADVAPKINVRAAQRALERCGREHAR
;
A
#
# COMPACT_ATOMS: atom_id res chain seq x y z
N MET A 1 -17.48 -1.66 -15.21
CA MET A 1 -17.04 -0.26 -15.03
C MET A 1 -16.00 -0.30 -13.95
N ALA A 2 -14.72 -0.15 -14.29
CA ALA A 2 -13.68 0.02 -13.27
C ALA A 2 -13.86 1.44 -12.72
N SER A 3 -14.25 1.55 -11.46
CA SER A 3 -14.17 2.82 -10.74
C SER A 3 -12.69 3.18 -10.68
N SER A 4 -12.30 4.27 -11.32
CA SER A 4 -10.97 4.85 -11.11
C SER A 4 -10.97 5.39 -9.69
N ASP A 5 -10.47 4.60 -8.74
CA ASP A 5 -10.53 4.93 -7.32
C ASP A 5 -9.52 6.05 -7.03
N THR A 6 -10.04 7.28 -6.91
CA THR A 6 -9.23 8.46 -6.62
C THR A 6 -8.64 8.39 -5.21
N LEU A 7 -7.33 8.56 -5.09
CA LEU A 7 -6.62 8.57 -3.82
C LEU A 7 -6.56 9.97 -3.22
N ASN A 8 -7.72 10.63 -3.13
CA ASN A 8 -7.85 12.04 -2.81
C ASN A 8 -8.04 12.34 -1.32
N THR A 9 -8.08 11.33 -0.47
CA THR A 9 -8.20 11.48 0.98
C THR A 9 -7.23 10.55 1.69
N PHE A 10 -6.86 10.90 2.92
CA PHE A 10 -6.13 10.00 3.82
C PHE A 10 -6.81 8.63 3.92
N GLY A 11 -8.15 8.62 4.08
CA GLY A 11 -8.92 7.39 4.22
C GLY A 11 -8.81 6.51 2.99
N ALA A 12 -8.91 7.10 1.79
CA ALA A 12 -8.73 6.40 0.52
C ALA A 12 -7.32 5.81 0.40
N ILE A 13 -6.28 6.60 0.68
CA ILE A 13 -4.87 6.14 0.63
C ILE A 13 -4.64 4.97 1.58
N LEU A 14 -5.06 5.07 2.84
CA LEU A 14 -4.85 4.00 3.83
C LEU A 14 -5.67 2.76 3.49
N SER A 15 -6.87 2.93 2.92
CA SER A 15 -7.69 1.79 2.49
C SER A 15 -7.05 1.08 1.30
N HIS A 16 -6.55 1.82 0.32
CA HIS A 16 -5.80 1.27 -0.80
C HIS A 16 -4.50 0.59 -0.33
N ALA A 17 -3.77 1.19 0.60
CA ALA A 17 -2.56 0.59 1.16
C ALA A 17 -2.81 -0.75 1.88
N VAL A 18 -3.95 -0.87 2.58
CA VAL A 18 -4.38 -2.12 3.23
C VAL A 18 -4.75 -3.17 2.19
N GLU A 19 -5.51 -2.78 1.16
CA GLU A 19 -5.93 -3.66 0.08
C GLU A 19 -4.74 -4.16 -0.75
N LEU A 20 -3.80 -3.27 -1.08
CA LEU A 20 -2.57 -3.58 -1.80
C LEU A 20 -1.74 -4.65 -1.06
N GLU A 21 -1.56 -4.52 0.26
CA GLU A 21 -0.85 -5.54 1.06
C GLU A 21 -1.65 -6.83 1.24
N ALA A 22 -2.99 -6.76 1.25
CA ALA A 22 -3.84 -7.95 1.27
C ALA A 22 -3.68 -8.76 -0.03
N GLN A 23 -3.69 -8.09 -1.20
CA GLN A 23 -3.46 -8.72 -2.49
C GLN A 23 -2.07 -9.34 -2.58
N LEU A 24 -1.03 -8.62 -2.16
CA LEU A 24 0.34 -9.16 -2.12
C LEU A 24 0.45 -10.35 -1.19
N SER A 25 -0.14 -10.29 0.01
CA SER A 25 -0.14 -11.41 0.95
C SER A 25 -0.78 -12.67 0.35
N ALA A 26 -1.98 -12.52 -0.21
CA ALA A 26 -2.70 -13.62 -0.85
C ALA A 26 -1.93 -14.18 -2.06
N TRP A 27 -1.34 -13.31 -2.86
CA TRP A 27 -0.57 -13.70 -4.03
C TRP A 27 0.71 -14.45 -3.66
N TYR A 28 1.50 -13.92 -2.72
CA TYR A 28 2.72 -14.59 -2.23
C TYR A 28 2.39 -15.96 -1.64
N ALA A 29 1.29 -16.07 -0.87
CA ALA A 29 0.85 -17.35 -0.35
C ALA A 29 0.51 -18.34 -1.47
N ARG A 30 -0.20 -17.88 -2.52
CA ARG A 30 -0.57 -18.70 -3.68
C ARG A 30 0.64 -19.23 -4.45
N ILE A 31 1.73 -18.46 -4.54
CA ILE A 31 2.94 -18.87 -5.26
C ILE A 31 3.99 -19.57 -4.37
N GLY A 32 3.65 -19.86 -3.10
CA GLY A 32 4.51 -20.60 -2.17
C GLY A 32 5.55 -19.76 -1.41
N GLU A 33 5.48 -18.43 -1.49
CA GLU A 33 6.40 -17.49 -0.85
C GLU A 33 5.91 -17.10 0.56
N ALA A 34 5.92 -18.06 1.48
CA ALA A 34 5.30 -17.93 2.81
C ALA A 34 5.84 -16.75 3.64
N ASP A 35 7.15 -16.50 3.61
CA ASP A 35 7.76 -15.40 4.36
C ASP A 35 7.34 -14.03 3.83
N LYS A 36 7.24 -13.89 2.49
CA LYS A 36 6.76 -12.66 1.86
C LYS A 36 5.29 -12.43 2.12
N ALA A 37 4.47 -13.49 2.10
CA ALA A 37 3.07 -13.43 2.46
C ALA A 37 2.88 -12.92 3.90
N LYS A 38 3.62 -13.50 4.86
CA LYS A 38 3.61 -13.08 6.26
C LYS A 38 4.07 -11.63 6.45
N ALA A 39 5.09 -11.21 5.71
CA ALA A 39 5.57 -9.83 5.77
C ALA A 39 4.50 -8.83 5.25
N ALA A 40 3.82 -9.17 4.15
CA ALA A 40 2.72 -8.37 3.61
C ALA A 40 1.53 -8.30 4.58
N ASP A 41 1.11 -9.43 5.15
CA ASP A 41 0.03 -9.44 6.14
C ASP A 41 0.36 -8.61 7.40
N LYS A 42 1.62 -8.63 7.84
CA LYS A 42 2.09 -7.80 8.95
C LYS A 42 1.99 -6.30 8.63
N ARG A 43 2.31 -5.89 7.40
CA ARG A 43 2.14 -4.49 6.95
C ARG A 43 0.67 -4.12 6.85
N ARG A 44 -0.17 -4.98 6.26
CA ARG A 44 -1.64 -4.84 6.22
C ARG A 44 -2.21 -4.55 7.62
N ALA A 45 -1.96 -5.43 8.58
CA ALA A 45 -2.48 -5.31 9.94
C ALA A 45 -2.00 -4.02 10.63
N LYS A 46 -0.75 -3.61 10.38
CA LYS A 46 -0.20 -2.35 10.90
C LYS A 46 -0.91 -1.14 10.29
N LEU A 47 -1.15 -1.14 8.97
CA LEU A 47 -1.84 -0.06 8.27
C LEU A 47 -3.31 0.06 8.70
N GLU A 48 -3.99 -1.07 8.92
CA GLU A 48 -5.34 -1.07 9.49
C GLU A 48 -5.39 -0.42 10.87
N ARG A 49 -4.42 -0.76 11.73
CA ARG A 49 -4.30 -0.16 13.06
C ARG A 49 -4.08 1.35 12.96
N VAL A 50 -3.12 1.78 12.14
CA VAL A 50 -2.83 3.21 11.90
C VAL A 50 -4.08 3.93 11.41
N ARG A 51 -4.82 3.36 10.45
CA ARG A 51 -6.07 3.94 9.95
C ARG A 51 -7.10 4.15 11.06
N ARG A 52 -7.29 3.16 11.93
CA ARG A 52 -8.24 3.27 13.07
C ARG A 52 -7.81 4.31 14.09
N GLU A 53 -6.52 4.37 14.41
CA GLU A 53 -5.98 5.26 15.45
C GLU A 53 -5.94 6.74 15.00
N ASN A 54 -5.81 7.00 13.69
CA ASN A 54 -5.52 8.34 13.18
C ASN A 54 -6.67 8.98 12.39
N VAL A 55 -7.84 8.32 12.30
CA VAL A 55 -8.96 8.79 11.48
C VAL A 55 -9.49 10.17 11.91
N VAL A 56 -9.31 10.54 13.18
CA VAL A 56 -9.79 11.81 13.74
C VAL A 56 -8.80 12.96 13.60
N GLU A 57 -7.54 12.70 13.25
CA GLU A 57 -6.47 13.72 13.16
C GLU A 57 -6.26 14.26 11.74
N ILE A 58 -7.12 13.87 10.80
CA ILE A 58 -6.95 14.14 9.37
C ILE A 58 -7.42 15.56 9.02
N THR A 59 -6.62 16.29 8.26
CA THR A 59 -7.08 17.52 7.58
C THR A 59 -7.86 17.13 6.32
N LEU A 60 -9.05 17.72 6.16
CA LEU A 60 -10.01 17.42 5.09
C LEU A 60 -9.60 17.98 3.71
N GLU A 61 -8.39 18.50 3.57
CA GLU A 61 -7.89 19.00 2.29
C GLU A 61 -7.70 17.84 1.31
N PRO A 62 -8.27 17.94 0.10
CA PRO A 62 -8.09 16.92 -0.92
C PRO A 62 -6.62 16.74 -1.28
N ILE A 63 -6.20 15.48 -1.42
CA ILE A 63 -4.89 15.12 -1.94
C ILE A 63 -4.99 15.05 -3.47
N GLU A 64 -4.16 15.80 -4.16
CA GLU A 64 -4.17 15.87 -5.63
C GLU A 64 -3.06 15.02 -6.27
N GLY A 65 -3.32 14.58 -7.51
CA GLY A 65 -2.33 13.93 -8.37
C GLY A 65 -2.06 12.47 -8.07
N LEU A 66 -2.98 11.75 -7.42
CA LEU A 66 -2.85 10.32 -7.13
C LEU A 66 -4.09 9.53 -7.60
N SER A 67 -3.87 8.45 -8.34
CA SER A 67 -4.88 7.47 -8.72
C SER A 67 -4.50 6.07 -8.25
N ALA A 68 -5.46 5.25 -7.82
CA ALA A 68 -5.22 3.85 -7.51
C ALA A 68 -4.77 3.04 -8.74
N ASP A 69 -5.22 3.44 -9.93
CA ASP A 69 -4.90 2.75 -11.19
C ASP A 69 -3.41 2.82 -11.52
N ASP A 70 -2.70 3.86 -11.05
CA ASP A 70 -1.25 4.01 -11.23
C ASP A 70 -0.47 2.94 -10.44
N TYR A 71 -1.12 2.21 -9.54
CA TYR A 71 -0.49 1.23 -8.64
C TYR A 71 -1.10 -0.17 -8.80
N ALA A 72 -1.74 -0.45 -9.93
CA ALA A 72 -2.24 -1.79 -10.24
C ALA A 72 -1.10 -2.82 -10.26
N LEU A 73 -1.29 -3.91 -9.52
CA LEU A 73 -0.33 -5.01 -9.45
C LEU A 73 -0.60 -6.02 -10.57
N ASP A 74 0.43 -6.39 -11.33
CA ASP A 74 0.38 -7.59 -12.19
C ASP A 74 0.73 -8.84 -11.37
N LEU A 75 -0.31 -9.57 -10.97
CA LEU A 75 -0.22 -10.76 -10.13
C LEU A 75 -0.50 -12.05 -10.93
N SER A 76 -0.39 -12.01 -12.27
CA SER A 76 -0.69 -13.14 -13.14
C SER A 76 0.33 -14.28 -13.05
N GLY A 77 1.61 -13.96 -12.82
CA GLY A 77 2.72 -14.91 -12.68
C GLY A 77 3.20 -15.10 -11.24
N GLY A 78 4.29 -15.86 -11.07
CA GLY A 78 5.00 -16.04 -9.79
C GLY A 78 6.53 -16.04 -9.92
N SER A 79 7.04 -15.67 -11.10
CA SER A 79 8.48 -15.65 -11.36
C SER A 79 9.20 -14.60 -10.48
N PRO A 80 10.51 -14.74 -10.23
CA PRO A 80 11.26 -13.72 -9.50
C PRO A 80 11.14 -12.31 -10.10
N ALA A 81 11.02 -12.22 -11.43
CA ALA A 81 10.79 -10.95 -12.12
C ALA A 81 9.41 -10.34 -11.79
N ALA A 82 8.34 -11.16 -11.78
CA ALA A 82 7.01 -10.71 -11.38
C ALA A 82 6.99 -10.26 -9.91
N GLN A 83 7.67 -10.99 -9.02
CA GLN A 83 7.82 -10.63 -7.61
C GLN A 83 8.55 -9.29 -7.45
N THR A 84 9.61 -9.06 -8.21
CA THR A 84 10.35 -7.80 -8.21
C THR A 84 9.49 -6.65 -8.72
N ALA A 85 8.75 -6.85 -9.81
CA ALA A 85 7.86 -5.83 -10.37
C ALA A 85 6.75 -5.43 -9.38
N ALA A 86 6.10 -6.41 -8.75
CA ALA A 86 5.07 -6.16 -7.73
C ALA A 86 5.63 -5.37 -6.53
N ALA A 87 6.82 -5.73 -6.05
CA ALA A 87 7.50 -5.00 -4.97
C ALA A 87 7.86 -3.56 -5.37
N GLN A 88 8.30 -3.32 -6.62
CA GLN A 88 8.60 -1.99 -7.12
C GLN A 88 7.35 -1.11 -7.22
N VAL A 89 6.23 -1.65 -7.68
CA VAL A 89 4.95 -0.92 -7.70
C VAL A 89 4.53 -0.53 -6.29
N ALA A 90 4.61 -1.46 -5.33
CA ALA A 90 4.30 -1.18 -3.93
C ALA A 90 5.25 -0.13 -3.33
N ALA A 91 6.56 -0.24 -3.58
CA ALA A 91 7.55 0.74 -3.12
C ALA A 91 7.28 2.14 -3.68
N ARG A 92 6.94 2.24 -4.98
CA ARG A 92 6.56 3.50 -5.63
C ARG A 92 5.32 4.10 -5.00
N PHE A 93 4.27 3.31 -4.81
CA PHE A 93 3.05 3.73 -4.12
C PHE A 93 3.38 4.40 -2.77
N TYR A 94 4.13 3.72 -1.90
CA TYR A 94 4.47 4.28 -0.60
C TYR A 94 5.35 5.53 -0.67
N ALA A 95 6.27 5.61 -1.64
CA ALA A 95 7.12 6.78 -1.83
C ALA A 95 6.31 8.01 -2.29
N ASP A 96 5.31 7.81 -3.14
CA ASP A 96 4.47 8.88 -3.68
C ASP A 96 3.46 9.41 -2.65
N VAL A 97 2.82 8.50 -1.90
CA VAL A 97 1.74 8.89 -0.99
C VAL A 97 2.22 9.39 0.37
N ALA A 98 3.34 8.88 0.90
CA ALA A 98 3.78 9.23 2.25
C ALA A 98 4.05 10.74 2.44
N PRO A 99 4.71 11.47 1.51
CA PRO A 99 4.92 12.91 1.63
C PRO A 99 3.62 13.74 1.61
N LYS A 100 2.52 13.15 1.13
CA LYS A 100 1.20 13.80 1.05
C LYS A 100 0.39 13.65 2.35
N ILE A 101 0.86 12.83 3.29
CA ILE A 101 0.17 12.59 4.57
C ILE A 101 0.70 13.55 5.63
N ASN A 102 -0.19 14.34 6.20
CA ASN A 102 0.12 15.30 7.27
C ASN A 102 0.06 14.69 8.68
N VAL A 103 -0.53 13.51 8.85
CA VAL A 103 -0.50 12.78 10.12
C VAL A 103 0.81 12.02 10.27
N ARG A 104 1.68 12.49 11.17
CA ARG A 104 3.08 12.03 11.29
C ARG A 104 3.21 10.53 11.54
N ALA A 105 2.33 9.95 12.37
CA ALA A 105 2.35 8.52 12.67
C ALA A 105 2.04 7.68 11.42
N ALA A 106 1.05 8.10 10.64
CA ALA A 106 0.67 7.44 9.40
C ALA A 106 1.72 7.62 8.30
N GLN A 107 2.26 8.83 8.13
CA GLN A 107 3.38 9.11 7.23
C GLN A 107 4.55 8.15 7.49
N ARG A 108 5.01 8.05 8.75
CA ARG A 108 6.11 7.15 9.13
C ARG A 108 5.79 5.67 8.88
N ALA A 109 4.53 5.27 9.03
CA ALA A 109 4.11 3.91 8.75
C ALA A 109 4.21 3.61 7.24
N LEU A 110 3.76 4.52 6.38
CA LEU A 110 3.84 4.40 4.92
C LEU A 110 5.30 4.40 4.44
N GLU A 111 6.12 5.37 4.89
CA GLU A 111 7.56 5.43 4.57
C GLU A 111 8.27 4.11 4.93
N ARG A 112 7.91 3.52 6.08
CA ARG A 112 8.49 2.25 6.51
C ARG A 112 8.07 1.10 5.60
N CYS A 113 6.81 1.05 5.15
CA CYS A 113 6.37 0.02 4.20
C CYS A 113 7.12 0.15 2.87
N GLY A 114 7.29 1.37 2.34
CA GLY A 114 8.08 1.62 1.13
C GLY A 114 9.52 1.13 1.25
N ARG A 115 10.20 1.43 2.38
CA ARG A 115 11.55 0.92 2.64
C ARG A 115 11.64 -0.60 2.79
N GLU A 116 10.57 -1.24 3.26
CA GLU A 116 10.53 -2.70 3.39
C GLU A 116 10.34 -3.41 2.04
N HIS A 117 9.70 -2.75 1.05
CA HIS A 117 9.60 -3.26 -0.33
C HIS A 117 10.83 -2.95 -1.20
N ALA A 118 11.54 -1.86 -0.92
CA ALA A 118 12.73 -1.45 -1.68
C ALA A 118 14.01 -2.22 -1.31
N ARG A 119 13.92 -3.25 -0.47
CA ARG A 119 15.03 -4.11 -0.03
C ARG A 119 15.05 -5.41 -0.82
#